data_AF-A0A640TW24-F1
#
_entry.id   AF-A0A640TW24-F1
#
_cell.length_a   1.000
_cell.length_b   1.000
_cell.length_c   1.000
_cell.angle_alpha   90.00
_cell.angle_beta   90.00
_cell.angle_gamma   90.00
#
_symmetry.space_group_name_H-M   'P 1'
#
loop_
_entity.id
_entity.type
_entity.pdbx_description
1 polymer ?
#
loop_
_entity_poly.entity_id
_entity_poly.type
_entity_poly.pdbx_seq_one_letter_code
_entity_poly.pdbx_strand_id
1 'polypeptide(L)' 'MKVCYKDPAESMPPSEFAACTYVTDWVAAKLRWSLTADGAEKTKLKQVAASCPNAKVTWKGAR' A
#
# COMPACT_ATOMS: atom_id res chain seq x y z
N MET A 1 -10.51 -16.58 -11.46
CA MET A 1 -10.23 -16.56 -10.01
C MET A 1 -9.86 -15.15 -9.60
N LYS A 2 -10.80 -14.38 -9.02
CA LYS A 2 -10.44 -13.19 -8.24
C LYS A 2 -10.03 -13.71 -6.87
N VAL A 3 -8.77 -13.58 -6.50
CA VAL A 3 -8.38 -13.72 -5.10
C VAL A 3 -9.15 -12.63 -4.34
N CYS A 4 -10.05 -13.02 -3.43
CA CYS A 4 -10.64 -12.11 -2.46
C CYS A 4 -9.56 -11.73 -1.45
N TYR A 5 -8.55 -10.98 -1.87
CA TYR A 5 -7.67 -10.31 -0.94
C TYR A 5 -8.50 -9.16 -0.38
N LYS A 6 -9.00 -9.32 0.85
CA LYS A 6 -9.66 -8.23 1.58
C LYS A 6 -8.67 -7.07 1.59
N ASP A 7 -9.12 -5.90 1.13
CA ASP A 7 -8.26 -4.74 1.01
C ASP A 7 -7.62 -4.43 2.38
N PRO A 8 -6.30 -4.55 2.51
CA PRO A 8 -5.64 -4.34 3.79
C PRO A 8 -5.62 -2.86 4.17
N ALA A 9 -5.83 -1.94 3.21
CA ALA A 9 -6.01 -0.52 3.54
C ALA A 9 -7.35 -0.26 4.27
N GLU A 10 -8.32 -1.17 4.20
CA GLU A 10 -9.50 -1.18 5.08
C GLU A 10 -9.17 -1.60 6.51
N SER A 11 -8.07 -2.33 6.75
CA SER A 11 -7.67 -2.88 8.06
C SER A 11 -6.37 -2.24 8.57
N MET A 12 -6.33 -0.91 8.63
CA MET A 12 -5.13 -0.19 9.06
C MET A 12 -4.87 -0.26 10.57
N PRO A 13 -3.60 -0.33 11.00
CA PRO A 13 -3.23 -0.18 12.41
C PRO A 13 -3.55 1.25 12.91
N PRO A 14 -3.96 1.41 14.18
CA PRO A 14 -4.34 2.72 14.73
C PRO A 14 -3.16 3.67 14.97
N SER A 15 -1.93 3.15 15.03
CA SER A 15 -0.72 3.97 15.21
C SER A 15 -0.27 4.55 13.87
N GLU A 16 -0.04 5.87 13.82
CA GLU A 16 0.40 6.58 12.61
C GLU A 16 1.74 6.05 12.07
N PHE A 17 2.70 5.77 12.96
CA PHE A 17 4.01 5.21 12.56
C PHE A 17 3.86 3.77 11.99
N ALA A 18 2.99 2.97 12.60
CA ALA A 18 2.68 1.63 12.10
C ALA A 18 1.95 1.70 10.76
N ALA A 19 1.06 2.67 10.57
CA ALA A 19 0.35 2.88 9.31
C ALA A 19 1.31 3.25 8.17
N CYS A 20 2.32 4.08 8.43
CA CYS A 20 3.33 4.44 7.43
C CYS A 20 4.16 3.23 6.98
N THR A 21 4.62 2.43 7.92
CA THR A 21 5.36 1.20 7.62
C THR A 21 4.48 0.23 6.84
N TYR A 22 3.25 0.02 7.31
CA TYR A 22 2.28 -0.87 6.69
C TYR A 22 1.97 -0.50 5.24
N VAL A 23 1.66 0.77 4.96
CA VAL A 23 1.36 1.25 3.60
C VAL A 23 2.57 1.13 2.69
N THR A 24 3.77 1.39 3.20
CA THR A 24 5.02 1.23 2.45
C THR A 24 5.26 -0.22 2.05
N ASP A 25 5.17 -1.15 3.01
CA ASP A 25 5.35 -2.58 2.78
C ASP A 25 4.28 -3.14 1.86
N TRP A 26 3.04 -2.67 2.00
CA TRP A 26 1.94 -3.08 1.17
C TRP A 26 2.11 -2.67 -0.29
N VAL A 27 2.49 -1.41 -0.53
CA VAL A 27 2.80 -0.92 -1.88
C VAL A 27 3.98 -1.69 -2.48
N ALA A 28 5.04 -1.92 -1.69
CA ALA A 28 6.19 -2.71 -2.13
C ALA A 28 5.80 -4.15 -2.51
N ALA A 29 4.95 -4.81 -1.71
CA ALA A 29 4.44 -6.15 -2.00
C ALA A 29 3.66 -6.18 -3.32
N LYS A 30 2.76 -5.22 -3.55
CA LYS A 30 2.03 -5.15 -4.82
C LYS A 30 2.94 -4.99 -6.02
N LEU A 31 3.95 -4.14 -5.90
CA LEU A 31 4.91 -3.89 -6.96
C LEU A 31 5.78 -5.12 -7.24
N ARG A 32 6.25 -5.81 -6.19
CA ARG A 32 7.05 -7.05 -6.29
C ARG A 32 6.29 -8.19 -6.96
N TRP A 33 5.00 -8.34 -6.64
CA TRP A 33 4.17 -9.45 -7.09
C TRP A 33 3.23 -9.07 -8.25
N SER A 34 3.38 -7.87 -8.82
CA SER A 34 2.55 -7.34 -9.90
C SER A 34 1.03 -7.41 -9.61
N LEU A 35 0.64 -7.14 -8.36
CA LEU A 35 -0.76 -7.13 -7.94
C LEU A 35 -1.44 -5.82 -8.30
N THR A 36 -2.72 -5.89 -8.68
CA THR A 36 -3.53 -4.72 -8.98
C THR A 36 -4.10 -4.09 -7.70
N ALA A 37 -4.09 -2.76 -7.63
CA ALA A 37 -4.86 -2.00 -6.67
C ALA A 37 -6.05 -1.32 -7.35
N ASP A 38 -7.24 -1.39 -6.75
CA ASP A 38 -8.40 -0.67 -7.25
C ASP A 38 -8.34 0.83 -6.89
N GLY A 39 -9.34 1.59 -7.35
CA GLY A 39 -9.36 3.04 -7.16
C GLY A 39 -9.51 3.48 -5.70
N ALA A 40 -10.30 2.75 -4.91
CA ALA A 40 -10.52 3.07 -3.50
C ALA A 40 -9.23 2.80 -2.70
N GLU A 41 -8.60 1.66 -2.96
CA GLU A 41 -7.32 1.30 -2.35
C GLU A 41 -6.24 2.34 -2.64
N LYS A 42 -6.06 2.72 -3.91
CA LYS A 42 -5.09 3.76 -4.30
C LYS A 42 -5.33 5.09 -3.57
N THR A 43 -6.60 5.46 -3.40
CA THR A 43 -6.97 6.71 -2.71
C THR A 43 -6.59 6.64 -1.23
N LYS A 44 -6.91 5.52 -0.58
CA LYS A 44 -6.57 5.30 0.84
C LYS A 44 -5.06 5.27 1.07
N LEU A 45 -4.31 4.56 0.23
CA LEU A 45 -2.84 4.50 0.32
C LEU A 45 -2.20 5.88 0.15
N LYS A 46 -2.70 6.70 -0.79
CA LYS A 46 -2.23 8.08 -0.97
C LYS A 46 -2.53 8.98 0.23
N GLN A 47 -3.73 8.89 0.81
CA GLN A 47 -4.11 9.67 1.98
C GLN A 47 -3.20 9.39 3.17
N VAL A 48 -2.90 8.12 3.42
CA VAL A 48 -2.02 7.71 4.53
C VAL A 48 -0.59 8.13 4.24
N ALA A 49 -0.09 7.87 3.03
CA ALA A 49 1.27 8.26 2.63
C ALA A 49 1.51 9.77 2.71
N ALA A 50 0.48 10.61 2.55
CA ALA A 50 0.58 12.06 2.68
C ALA A 50 0.93 12.50 4.12
N SER A 51 0.52 11.73 5.13
CA SER A 51 0.84 11.98 6.54
C SER A 51 2.18 11.36 6.97
N CYS A 52 2.84 10.62 6.09
CA CYS A 52 4.04 9.86 6.42
C CYS A 52 5.32 10.59 5.97
N PRO A 53 6.17 11.05 6.92
CA PRO A 53 7.47 11.58 6.56
C PRO A 53 8.31 10.46 5.90
N ASN A 54 8.83 10.72 4.71
CA ASN A 54 9.70 9.82 3.92
C ASN A 54 9.05 8.55 3.32
N ALA A 55 7.73 8.49 3.16
CA ALA A 55 7.05 7.38 2.47
C ALA A 55 7.18 7.46 0.93
N LYS A 56 8.41 7.34 0.40
CA LYS A 56 8.66 7.29 -1.04
C LYS A 56 9.08 5.88 -1.46
N VAL A 57 8.19 5.18 -2.17
CA VAL A 57 8.49 3.87 -2.77
C VAL A 57 8.86 4.07 -4.24
N THR A 58 10.08 3.69 -4.62
CA THR A 58 10.52 3.62 -6.01
C THR A 58 10.66 2.15 -6.41
N TRP A 59 10.06 1.79 -7.56
CA TRP A 59 10.13 0.43 -8.09
C TRP A 59 10.72 0.41 -9.48
N LYS A 60 11.73 -0.44 -9.68
CA LYS A 60 12.16 -0.88 -11.00
C LYS A 60 11.68 -2.32 -11.15
N GLY A 61 10.68 -2.52 -12.01
CA GLY A 61 10.25 -3.87 -12.39
C GLY A 61 11.42 -4.63 -13.02
N ALA A 62 11.54 -5.92 -12.68
CA ALA A 62 12.40 -6.82 -13.45
C ALA A 62 11.82 -6.91 -14.86
N ARG A 63 12.66 -6.67 -15.89
CA ARG A 63 12.32 -6.93 -17.29
C ARG A 63 12.19 -8.41 -17.55
#